data_AF-T1BAJ5-F1
#
_entry.id   AF-T1BAJ5-F1
#
_cell.length_a   1.000
_cell.length_b   1.000
_cell.length_c   1.000
_cell.angle_alpha   90.00
_cell.angle_beta   90.00
_cell.angle_gamma   90.00
#
_symmetry.space_group_name_H-M   'P 1'
#
loop_
_entity.id
_entity.type
_entity.pdbx_description
1 polymer ?
#
loop_
_entity_poly.entity_id
_entity_poly.type
_entity_poly.pdbx_seq_one_letter_code
_entity_poly.pdbx_strand_id
1 'polypeptide(L)'
;MLFGAVCLVNLVLHLDPAYREHFVAMIAADWAPGQPAWLMAYGHAMAALVTNLGVGIVVGVMVALEALLAFSLLSGWQLHRLAWIGLFYNLWLWSTV
;
A
#
# COMPACT_ATOMS: atom_id res chain seq x y z
N MET A 1 7.43 19.28 -0.57
CA MET A 1 8.48 18.91 0.41
C MET A 1 7.92 18.16 1.62
N LEU A 2 6.97 18.72 2.39
CA LEU A 2 6.36 18.02 3.53
C LEU A 2 5.79 16.63 3.17
N PHE A 3 5.05 16.55 2.06
CA PHE A 3 4.49 15.29 1.56
C PHE A 3 5.55 14.25 1.17
N GLY A 4 6.68 14.69 0.61
CA GLY A 4 7.81 13.81 0.30
C GLY A 4 8.50 13.28 1.56
N ALA A 5 8.61 14.10 2.61
CA ALA A 5 9.13 13.66 3.90
C ALA A 5 8.19 12.64 4.58
N VAL A 6 6.87 12.84 4.49
CA VAL A 6 5.87 11.86 4.97
C VAL A 6 5.99 10.53 4.22
N CYS A 7 6.13 10.55 2.88
CA CYS A 7 6.38 9.32 2.11
C CYS A 7 7.70 8.64 2.51
N LEU A 8 8.74 9.40 2.83
CA LEU A 8 10.03 8.84 3.25
C LEU A 8 9.94 8.21 4.64
N VAL A 9 9.19 8.81 5.57
CA VAL A 9 8.89 8.17 6.86
C VAL A 9 8.05 6.90 6.66
N ASN A 10 7.04 6.93 5.79
CA ASN A 10 6.23 5.74 5.50
C ASN A 10 7.05 4.61 4.88
N LEU A 11 7.99 4.95 4.01
CA LEU A 11 8.93 4.01 3.41
C LEU A 11 9.77 3.32 4.49
N VAL A 12 10.30 4.09 5.45
CA VAL A 12 11.09 3.57 6.56
C VAL A 12 10.24 2.64 7.44
N LEU A 13 8.97 2.98 7.68
CA LEU A 13 8.03 2.11 8.42
C LEU A 13 7.70 0.82 7.66
N HIS A 14 7.56 0.87 6.33
CA HIS A 14 7.36 -0.33 5.51
C HIS A 14 8.58 -1.28 5.48
N LEU A 15 9.78 -0.77 5.77
CA LEU A 15 10.98 -1.59 5.89
C LEU A 15 11.04 -2.38 7.21
N ASP A 16 10.22 -2.02 8.20
CA ASP A 16 10.14 -2.74 9.47
C ASP A 16 9.51 -4.13 9.25
N PRO A 17 10.14 -5.23 9.71
CA PRO A 17 9.57 -6.56 9.59
C PRO A 17 8.21 -6.72 10.30
N ALA A 18 7.96 -5.96 11.37
CA ALA A 18 6.66 -5.95 12.07
C ALA A 18 5.53 -5.43 11.19
N TYR A 19 5.83 -4.54 10.23
CA TYR A 19 4.86 -4.07 9.26
C TYR A 19 4.32 -5.21 8.39
N ARG A 20 5.19 -6.15 7.99
CA ARG A 20 4.79 -7.30 7.17
C ARG A 20 3.87 -8.24 7.92
N GLU A 21 4.18 -8.51 9.19
CA GLU A 21 3.34 -9.34 10.05
C GLU A 21 1.98 -8.69 10.29
N HIS A 22 1.96 -7.39 10.55
CA HIS A 22 0.72 -6.64 10.76
C HIS A 22 -0.14 -6.57 9.49
N PHE A 23 0.48 -6.35 8.32
CA PHE A 23 -0.21 -6.32 7.03
C PHE A 23 -0.87 -7.66 6.70
N VAL A 24 -0.18 -8.78 6.97
CA VAL A 24 -0.75 -10.12 6.81
C VAL A 24 -1.89 -10.36 7.79
N ALA A 25 -1.73 -9.97 9.06
CA ALA A 25 -2.76 -10.10 10.06
C ALA A 25 -4.01 -9.26 9.73
N MET A 26 -3.83 -8.08 9.13
CA MET A 26 -4.92 -7.18 8.73
C MET A 26 -5.68 -7.73 7.51
N ILE A 27 -4.98 -8.26 6.52
CA ILE A 27 -5.60 -8.94 5.36
C ILE A 27 -6.37 -10.20 5.79
N ALA A 28 -5.85 -10.91 6.81
CA ALA A 28 -6.46 -12.12 7.36
C ALA A 28 -7.49 -11.84 8.46
N ALA A 29 -7.65 -10.60 8.92
CA ALA A 29 -8.59 -10.26 9.97
C ALA A 29 -10.02 -10.42 9.45
N ASP A 30 -10.85 -11.06 10.27
CA ASP A 30 -12.25 -11.30 9.94
C ASP A 30 -12.98 -9.94 9.83
N TRP A 31 -13.54 -9.69 8.65
CA TRP A 31 -14.13 -8.40 8.30
C TRP A 31 -15.41 -8.20 9.10
N ALA A 32 -15.60 -7.02 9.70
CA ALA A 32 -16.65 -6.76 10.69
C ALA A 32 -18.04 -7.28 10.23
N PRO A 33 -18.80 -7.96 11.11
CA PRO A 33 -20.09 -8.53 10.75
C PRO A 33 -21.08 -7.43 10.32
N GLY A 34 -21.73 -7.62 9.17
CA GLY A 34 -22.71 -6.68 8.60
C GLY A 34 -22.19 -5.85 7.41
N GLN A 35 -20.98 -6.11 6.92
CA GLN A 35 -20.49 -5.50 5.69
C GLN A 35 -21.27 -5.97 4.44
N PRO A 36 -21.45 -5.10 3.43
CA PRO A 36 -22.13 -5.48 2.20
C PRO A 36 -21.32 -6.52 1.41
N ALA A 37 -22.02 -7.50 0.80
CA ALA A 37 -21.39 -8.66 0.17
C ALA A 37 -20.37 -8.33 -0.95
N TRP A 38 -20.56 -7.21 -1.67
CA TRP A 38 -19.62 -6.77 -2.69
C TRP A 38 -18.26 -6.35 -2.10
N LEU A 39 -18.26 -5.77 -0.89
CA LEU A 39 -17.06 -5.32 -0.20
C LEU A 39 -16.27 -6.53 0.32
N MET A 40 -16.98 -7.53 0.86
CA MET A 40 -16.36 -8.81 1.24
C MET A 40 -15.71 -9.52 0.05
N ALA A 41 -16.43 -9.63 -1.08
CA ALA A 41 -15.90 -10.27 -2.27
C ALA A 41 -14.65 -9.56 -2.82
N TYR A 42 -14.63 -8.23 -2.76
CA TYR A 42 -13.47 -7.43 -3.11
C TYR A 42 -12.28 -7.66 -2.18
N GLY A 43 -12.50 -7.63 -0.86
CA GLY A 43 -11.46 -7.90 0.15
C GLY A 43 -10.84 -9.29 -0.02
N HIS A 44 -11.67 -10.32 -0.21
CA HIS A 44 -11.22 -11.69 -0.49
C HIS A 44 -10.42 -11.79 -1.79
N ALA A 45 -10.85 -11.13 -2.86
CA ALA A 45 -10.12 -11.11 -4.12
C ALA A 45 -8.73 -10.46 -3.95
N MET A 46 -8.64 -9.40 -3.14
CA MET A 46 -7.39 -8.70 -2.91
C MET A 46 -6.44 -9.46 -1.97
N ALA A 47 -6.99 -10.08 -0.92
CA ALA A 47 -6.26 -11.03 -0.09
C ALA A 47 -5.67 -12.17 -0.93
N ALA A 48 -6.49 -12.80 -1.79
CA ALA A 48 -6.06 -13.87 -2.68
C ALA A 48 -4.98 -13.41 -3.67
N LEU A 49 -5.06 -12.17 -4.17
CA LEU A 49 -4.06 -11.59 -5.05
C LEU A 49 -2.71 -11.44 -4.31
N VAL A 50 -2.73 -10.92 -3.08
CA VAL A 50 -1.55 -10.77 -2.24
C VAL A 50 -0.95 -12.13 -1.86
N THR A 51 -1.78 -13.11 -1.51
CA THR A 51 -1.30 -14.47 -1.17
C THR A 51 -0.70 -15.17 -2.39
N ASN A 52 -1.29 -15.02 -3.58
CA ASN A 52 -0.78 -15.62 -4.82
C ASN A 52 0.51 -14.97 -5.34
N LEU A 53 0.64 -13.64 -5.26
CA LEU A 53 1.88 -12.94 -5.63
C LEU A 53 2.99 -13.14 -4.59
N GLY A 54 2.62 -13.41 -3.34
CA GLY A 54 3.55 -13.46 -2.22
C GLY A 54 3.70 -12.09 -1.56
N VAL A 55 3.48 -12.06 -0.24
CA VAL A 55 3.51 -10.86 0.60
C VAL A 55 4.82 -10.07 0.42
N GLY A 56 5.95 -10.75 0.29
CA GLY A 56 7.25 -10.11 0.10
C GLY A 56 7.38 -9.32 -1.20
N ILE A 57 6.78 -9.82 -2.29
CA ILE A 57 6.78 -9.13 -3.59
C ILE A 57 5.87 -7.90 -3.51
N VAL A 58 4.67 -8.05 -2.92
CA VAL A 58 3.73 -6.95 -2.76
C VAL A 58 4.34 -5.83 -1.91
N VAL A 59 4.86 -6.15 -0.73
CA VAL A 59 5.53 -5.17 0.15
C VAL A 59 6.73 -4.53 -0.56
N GLY A 60 7.51 -5.30 -1.32
CA GLY A 60 8.62 -4.76 -2.12
C GLY A 60 8.17 -3.75 -3.17
N VAL A 61 7.05 -4.01 -3.87
CA VAL A 61 6.45 -3.08 -4.83
C VAL A 61 5.91 -1.83 -4.14
N MET A 62 5.26 -1.97 -2.98
CA MET A 62 4.78 -0.85 -2.16
C MET A 62 5.95 0.07 -1.76
N VAL A 63 7.02 -0.49 -1.23
CA VAL A 63 8.27 0.21 -0.88
C VAL A 63 8.88 0.89 -2.11
N ALA A 64 8.95 0.20 -3.26
CA ALA A 64 9.51 0.78 -4.48
C ALA A 64 8.69 1.97 -5.00
N LEU A 65 7.36 1.87 -4.95
CA LEU A 65 6.43 2.95 -5.35
C LEU A 65 6.54 4.14 -4.40
N GLU A 66 6.60 3.92 -3.09
CA GLU A 66 6.79 4.97 -2.10
C GLU A 66 8.14 5.67 -2.23
N ALA A 67 9.21 4.93 -2.48
CA ALA A 67 10.54 5.49 -2.70
C ALA A 67 10.55 6.36 -3.98
N LEU A 68 9.92 5.88 -5.05
CA LEU A 68 9.79 6.60 -6.32
C LEU A 68 8.97 7.89 -6.13
N LEU A 69 7.88 7.84 -5.38
CA LEU A 69 7.05 9.01 -5.07
C LEU A 69 7.77 10.01 -4.16
N ALA A 70 8.42 9.54 -3.09
CA ALA A 70 9.20 10.37 -2.19
C ALA A 70 10.30 11.11 -2.95
N PHE A 71 11.04 10.38 -3.80
CA PHE A 71 12.08 10.95 -4.64
C PHE A 71 11.53 11.98 -5.64
N SER A 72 10.40 11.70 -6.30
CA SER A 72 9.74 12.64 -7.20
C SER A 72 9.28 13.92 -6.49
N LEU A 73 8.69 13.79 -5.30
CA LEU A 73 8.20 14.91 -4.48
C LEU A 73 9.33 15.78 -3.89
N LEU A 74 10.51 15.19 -3.67
CA LEU A 74 11.68 15.89 -3.15
C LEU A 74 12.53 16.52 -4.27
N SER A 75 12.71 15.83 -5.39
CA SER A 75 13.50 16.31 -6.54
C SER A 75 12.72 17.18 -7.51
N GLY A 76 11.38 17.15 -7.46
CA GLY A 76 10.52 17.79 -8.45
C GLY A 76 10.42 17.03 -9.77
N TRP A 77 11.08 15.88 -9.92
CA TRP A 77 11.15 15.13 -11.17
C TRP A 77 9.86 14.37 -11.47
N GLN A 78 9.23 14.65 -12.62
CA GLN A 78 8.04 13.95 -13.14
C GLN A 78 6.82 13.88 -12.18
N LEU A 79 6.71 14.87 -11.30
CA LEU A 79 5.64 15.02 -10.31
C LEU A 79 4.23 14.76 -10.86
N HIS A 80 3.89 15.33 -12.02
CA HIS A 80 2.54 15.24 -12.57
C HIS A 80 2.14 13.82 -13.00
N ARG A 81 3.09 13.01 -13.48
CA ARG A 81 2.84 11.63 -13.90
C ARG A 81 2.86 10.67 -12.71
N LEU A 82 3.76 10.90 -11.77
CA LEU A 82 3.91 10.08 -10.57
C LEU A 82 2.81 10.36 -9.53
N ALA A 83 2.21 11.54 -9.54
CA ALA A 83 1.03 11.85 -8.74
C ALA A 83 -0.17 10.93 -9.07
N TRP A 84 -0.40 10.61 -10.35
CA TRP A 84 -1.46 9.66 -10.74
C TRP A 84 -1.17 8.26 -10.22
N ILE A 85 0.07 7.80 -10.32
CA ILE A 85 0.49 6.49 -9.78
C ILE A 85 0.29 6.46 -8.26
N GLY A 86 0.69 7.53 -7.57
CA GLY A 86 0.49 7.68 -6.13
C GLY A 86 -0.98 7.66 -5.74
N LEU A 87 -1.86 8.29 -6.51
CA LEU A 87 -3.30 8.29 -6.27
C LEU A 87 -3.88 6.88 -6.35
N PHE A 88 -3.59 6.13 -7.42
CA PHE A 88 -4.07 4.75 -7.57
C PHE A 88 -3.50 3.83 -6.49
N TYR A 89 -2.22 3.99 -6.16
CA TYR A 89 -1.58 3.27 -5.07
C TYR A 89 -2.26 3.54 -3.72
N ASN A 90 -2.51 4.82 -3.40
CA ASN A 90 -3.13 5.20 -2.14
C ASN A 90 -4.57 4.69 -2.04
N LEU A 91 -5.35 4.79 -3.13
CA LEU A 91 -6.69 4.23 -3.23
C LEU A 91 -6.71 2.73 -3.01
N TRP A 92 -5.75 2.01 -3.59
CA TRP A 92 -5.63 0.57 -3.40
C TRP A 92 -5.26 0.24 -1.94
N LEU A 93 -4.27 0.93 -1.37
CA LEU A 93 -3.84 0.71 0.01
C LEU A 93 -4.98 0.97 1.00
N TRP A 94 -5.73 2.08 0.82
CA TRP A 94 -6.93 2.40 1.59
C TRP A 94 -8.09 1.42 1.40
N SER A 95 -8.12 0.67 0.31
CA SER A 95 -9.15 -0.36 0.08
C SER A 95 -8.84 -1.69 0.77
N THR A 96 -7.60 -1.85 1.24
CA THR A 96 -7.09 -3.06 1.90
C THR A 96 -6.90 -2.93 3.41
N VAL A 97 -7.00 -1.71 3.95
CA VAL A 97 -7.04 -1.41 5.41
C VAL A 97 -8.47 -1.16 5.87
#